data_AF-A0A0S2ESA2-F1
#
_entry.id   AF-A0A0S2ESA2-F1
#
_cell.length_a   1.000
_cell.length_b   1.000
_cell.length_c   1.000
_cell.angle_alpha   90.00
_cell.angle_beta   90.00
_cell.angle_gamma   90.00
#
_symmetry.space_group_name_H-M   'P 1'
#
loop_
_entity.id
_entity.type
_entity.pdbx_description
1 polymer ?
#
loop_
_entity_poly.entity_id
_entity_poly.type
_entity_poly.pdbx_seq_one_letter_code
_entity_poly.pdbx_strand_id
1 'polypeptide(L)'
;MELDEASGQAPRPLRERLSLGPFSDEWTAADWIVGSASVLLAIASAGFFGWSFVVSMKSPDYFQQAALANMPPKLDRIETGSIDVENAMPVPQIVRLSEPTPADYQIVMVFNNEALLATRNELMRVKVGSIVPGLGLVRTIDTEAGSPTVVAENATLHGAPATR
;
A
#
# COMPACT_ATOMS: atom_id res chain seq x y z
N MET A 1 -12.89 9.29 -71.64
CA MET A 1 -11.81 8.54 -70.97
C MET A 1 -10.64 9.49 -70.89
N GLU A 2 -10.66 10.33 -69.86
CA GLU A 2 -9.64 11.35 -69.58
C GLU A 2 -8.38 10.66 -69.08
N LEU A 3 -7.27 10.92 -69.77
CA LEU A 3 -5.92 10.57 -69.32
C LEU A 3 -5.20 11.89 -69.06
N ASP A 4 -5.23 12.28 -67.79
CA ASP A 4 -4.10 12.73 -66.98
C ASP A 4 -2.90 13.33 -67.76
N GLU A 5 -2.84 14.67 -67.82
CA GLU A 5 -1.61 15.41 -68.16
C GLU A 5 -1.22 16.32 -66.99
N ALA A 6 -0.41 15.76 -66.10
CA ALA A 6 0.29 16.47 -65.05
C ALA A 6 1.30 17.46 -65.67
N SER A 7 0.95 18.74 -65.70
CA SER A 7 1.87 19.82 -66.09
C SER A 7 2.47 20.52 -64.87
N GLY A 8 3.66 20.04 -64.51
CA GLY A 8 4.82 20.77 -63.99
C GLY A 8 4.62 22.08 -63.24
N GLN A 9 4.54 22.02 -61.91
CA GLN A 9 4.86 23.15 -61.05
C GLN A 9 6.23 22.90 -60.40
N ALA A 10 7.24 23.66 -60.83
CA ALA A 10 8.60 23.55 -60.35
C ALA A 10 8.67 23.70 -58.80
N PRO A 11 9.54 22.92 -58.11
CA PRO A 11 9.71 23.07 -56.66
C PRO A 11 10.28 24.45 -56.37
N ARG A 12 9.47 25.32 -55.73
CA ARG A 12 9.94 26.61 -55.23
C ARG A 12 11.14 26.38 -54.29
N PRO A 13 12.24 27.14 -54.43
CA PRO A 13 13.43 26.93 -53.62
C PRO A 13 13.11 27.12 -52.13
N LEU A 14 13.48 26.15 -51.31
CA LEU A 14 13.31 26.14 -49.83
C LEU A 14 13.94 27.34 -49.11
N ARG A 15 14.70 28.19 -49.80
CA ARG A 15 15.34 29.39 -49.24
C ARG A 15 14.37 30.52 -48.91
N GLU A 16 13.16 30.56 -49.48
CA GLU A 16 12.20 31.64 -49.20
C GLU A 16 11.32 31.40 -47.95
N ARG A 17 11.37 30.21 -47.34
CA ARG A 17 10.57 29.90 -46.13
C ARG A 17 11.23 30.25 -44.80
N LEU A 18 12.45 30.80 -44.83
CA LEU A 18 13.16 31.31 -43.65
C LEU A 18 13.33 32.83 -43.72
N SER A 19 12.30 33.54 -44.22
CA SER A 19 12.15 34.94 -43.87
C SER A 19 11.67 34.98 -42.41
N LEU A 20 12.63 34.98 -41.48
CA LEU A 20 12.41 35.55 -40.16
C LEU A 20 11.84 36.95 -40.43
N GLY A 21 10.58 37.16 -40.05
CA GLY A 21 9.92 38.45 -40.20
C GLY A 21 10.82 39.57 -39.67
N PRO A 22 10.64 40.81 -40.15
CA PRO A 22 11.47 41.93 -39.72
C PRO A 22 11.48 41.93 -38.18
N PHE A 23 12.65 41.75 -37.59
CA PHE A 23 12.85 42.08 -36.19
C PHE A 23 12.48 43.54 -36.09
N SER A 24 11.30 43.83 -35.54
CA SER A 24 10.92 45.21 -35.24
C SER A 24 11.98 45.73 -34.27
N ASP A 25 12.73 46.75 -34.71
CA ASP A 25 13.85 47.35 -33.98
C ASP A 25 13.43 48.01 -32.64
N GLU A 26 12.14 48.00 -32.34
CA GLU A 26 11.53 48.55 -31.15
C GLU A 26 10.93 47.42 -30.32
N TRP A 27 11.77 46.77 -29.51
CA TRP A 27 11.29 45.90 -28.44
C TRP A 27 10.48 46.72 -27.44
N THR A 28 9.23 46.30 -27.19
CA THR A 28 8.43 46.95 -26.17
C THR A 28 8.99 46.62 -24.78
N ALA A 29 8.73 47.49 -23.79
CA ALA A 29 9.15 47.22 -22.42
C ALA A 29 8.58 45.89 -21.89
N ALA A 30 7.41 45.48 -22.37
CA ALA A 30 6.80 44.19 -22.06
C ALA A 30 7.63 43.02 -22.59
N ASP A 31 8.16 43.11 -23.82
CA ASP A 31 9.00 42.05 -24.40
C ASP A 31 10.32 41.89 -23.65
N TRP A 32 10.91 43.00 -23.19
CA TRP A 32 12.09 42.97 -22.32
C TRP A 32 11.81 42.31 -20.97
N ILE A 33 10.66 42.60 -20.36
CA ILE A 33 10.26 41.99 -19.09
C ILE A 33 10.03 40.49 -19.27
N VAL A 34 9.29 40.09 -20.30
CA VAL A 34 9.01 38.66 -20.56
C VAL A 34 10.29 37.91 -20.92
N GLY A 35 11.15 38.49 -21.75
CA GLY A 35 12.43 37.90 -22.13
C GLY A 35 13.36 37.72 -20.93
N SER A 36 13.53 38.75 -20.12
CA SER A 36 14.37 38.69 -18.92
C SER A 36 13.82 37.73 -17.86
N ALA A 37 12.51 37.74 -17.63
CA ALA A 37 11.86 36.80 -16.72
C ALA A 37 12.05 35.35 -17.17
N SER A 38 11.93 35.08 -18.48
CA SER A 38 12.13 33.75 -19.04
C SER A 38 13.57 33.27 -18.90
N VAL A 39 14.56 34.13 -19.17
CA VAL A 39 15.98 33.80 -18.98
C VAL A 39 16.29 33.56 -17.51
N LEU A 40 15.77 34.39 -16.62
CA LEU A 40 15.97 34.24 -15.17
C LEU A 40 15.35 32.94 -14.67
N LEU A 41 14.14 32.62 -15.11
CA LEU A 41 13.47 31.37 -14.77
C LEU A 41 14.27 30.16 -15.28
N ALA A 42 14.83 30.23 -16.49
CA ALA A 42 15.66 29.16 -17.05
C ALA A 42 16.94 28.93 -16.24
N ILE A 43 17.64 30.00 -15.87
CA ILE A 43 18.85 29.93 -15.03
C ILE A 43 18.51 29.39 -13.64
N ALA A 44 17.43 29.89 -13.02
CA ALA A 44 16.97 29.41 -11.72
C ALA A 44 16.62 27.92 -11.74
N SER A 45 15.95 27.47 -12.80
CA SER A 45 15.59 26.06 -12.99
C SER A 45 16.83 25.19 -13.14
N ALA A 46 17.76 25.57 -14.02
CA ALA A 46 19.02 24.85 -14.21
C ALA A 46 19.85 24.77 -12.92
N GLY A 47 19.91 25.87 -12.16
CA GLY A 47 20.57 25.92 -10.86
C GLY A 47 19.92 25.01 -9.83
N PHE A 48 18.58 25.05 -9.72
CA PHE A 48 17.83 24.19 -8.80
C PHE A 48 18.03 22.70 -9.09
N PHE A 49 17.92 22.29 -10.35
CA PHE A 49 18.13 20.90 -10.74
C PHE A 49 19.59 20.46 -10.56
N GLY A 50 20.56 21.29 -10.94
CA GLY A 50 21.98 20.99 -10.74
C GLY A 50 22.34 20.85 -9.27
N TRP A 51 21.87 21.76 -8.42
CA TRP A 51 22.06 21.68 -6.98
C TRP A 51 21.40 20.42 -6.39
N SER A 52 20.13 20.17 -6.72
CA SER A 52 19.39 18.98 -6.27
C SER A 52 20.10 17.68 -6.65
N PHE A 53 20.65 17.61 -7.86
CA PHE A 53 21.44 16.46 -8.33
C PHE A 53 22.73 16.25 -7.52
N VAL A 54 23.47 17.32 -7.21
CA VAL A 54 24.69 17.24 -6.38
C VAL A 54 24.37 16.79 -4.95
N VAL A 55 23.31 17.32 -4.36
CA VAL A 55 22.85 16.92 -3.01
C VAL A 55 22.42 15.46 -2.99
N SER A 56 21.71 15.01 -4.03
CA SER A 56 21.30 13.61 -4.17
C SER A 56 22.49 12.65 -4.25
N MET A 57 23.55 13.01 -4.98
CA MET A 57 24.76 12.19 -5.10
C MET A 57 25.62 12.17 -3.84
N LYS A 58 25.74 13.31 -3.13
CA LYS A 58 26.61 13.40 -1.94
C LYS A 58 25.95 12.91 -0.66
N SER A 59 24.63 12.97 -0.59
CA SER A 59 23.85 12.64 0.61
C SER A 59 22.53 12.00 0.20
N PRO A 60 22.52 10.71 -0.18
CA PRO A 60 21.31 9.99 -0.56
C PRO A 60 20.28 9.98 0.57
N ASP A 61 20.73 10.10 1.83
CA ASP A 61 19.88 10.14 3.01
C ASP A 61 19.43 11.56 3.40
N TYR A 62 19.79 12.61 2.65
CA TYR A 62 19.42 14.00 3.00
C TYR A 62 17.91 14.19 3.12
N PHE A 63 17.14 13.66 2.16
CA PHE A 63 15.69 13.75 2.19
C PHE A 63 15.07 12.88 3.28
N GLN A 64 15.70 11.75 3.62
CA GLN A 64 15.25 10.90 4.73
C GLN A 64 15.51 11.58 6.08
N GLN A 65 16.68 12.20 6.26
CA GLN A 65 17.03 12.96 7.46
C GLN A 65 16.14 14.20 7.61
N ALA A 66 15.87 14.94 6.53
CA ALA A 66 14.96 16.08 6.55
C ALA A 66 13.50 15.67 6.83
N ALA A 67 13.07 14.50 6.34
CA ALA A 67 11.76 13.95 6.65
C ALA A 67 11.66 13.49 8.12
N LEU A 68 12.65 12.73 8.60
CA LEU A 68 12.72 12.26 9.99
C LEU A 68 12.83 13.43 10.99
N ALA A 69 13.55 14.50 10.64
CA ALA A 69 13.70 15.69 11.49
C ALA A 69 12.39 16.51 11.60
N ASN A 70 11.52 16.44 10.60
CA ASN A 70 10.23 17.15 10.60
C ASN A 70 9.04 16.26 10.98
N MET A 71 9.26 14.96 11.24
CA MET A 71 8.19 14.10 11.72
C MET A 71 7.83 14.46 13.17
N PRO A 72 6.53 14.52 13.50
CA PRO A 72 6.09 14.70 14.88
C PRO A 72 6.67 13.58 15.77
N PRO A 73 7.04 13.89 17.02
CA PRO A 73 7.69 12.91 17.89
C PRO A 73 6.75 11.74 18.15
N LYS A 74 7.18 10.56 17.70
CA LYS A 74 6.65 9.23 18.05
C LYS A 74 5.14 9.10 17.79
N LEU A 75 4.78 8.61 16.60
CA LEU A 75 3.48 7.98 16.38
C LEU A 75 3.21 7.03 17.55
N ASP A 76 2.06 7.19 18.19
CA ASP A 76 1.69 6.33 19.31
C ASP A 76 1.70 4.89 18.78
N ARG A 77 2.59 4.07 19.36
CA ARG A 77 2.81 2.69 18.94
C ARG A 77 1.54 1.86 19.17
N ILE A 78 0.68 2.29 20.10
CA ILE A 78 -0.65 1.72 20.31
C ILE A 78 -1.54 1.96 19.08
N GLU A 79 -1.49 3.15 18.49
CA GLU A 79 -2.30 3.52 17.32
C GLU A 79 -1.75 2.92 16.02
N THR A 80 -0.42 2.77 15.91
CA THR A 80 0.25 2.18 14.72
C THR A 80 0.37 0.65 14.76
N GLY A 81 0.01 0.00 15.88
CA GLY A 81 0.05 -1.46 16.01
C GLY A 81 1.45 -2.09 15.92
N SER A 82 2.52 -1.30 16.08
CA SER A 82 3.89 -1.82 16.07
C SER A 82 4.27 -2.32 17.47
N ILE A 83 4.41 -3.63 17.62
CA ILE A 83 4.78 -4.27 18.90
C ILE A 83 6.31 -4.25 19.07
N ASP A 84 6.76 -3.62 20.15
CA ASP A 84 8.16 -3.63 20.59
C ASP A 84 8.44 -4.95 21.33
N VAL A 85 9.07 -5.90 20.63
CA VAL A 85 9.32 -7.26 21.15
C VAL A 85 10.37 -7.28 22.26
N GLU A 86 11.22 -6.25 22.34
CA GLU A 86 12.33 -6.19 23.30
C GLU A 86 11.86 -5.80 24.71
N ASN A 87 10.74 -5.08 24.82
CA ASN A 87 10.13 -4.66 26.10
C ASN A 87 8.74 -5.26 26.31
N ALA A 88 8.48 -6.45 25.77
CA ALA A 88 7.22 -7.14 26.00
C ALA A 88 7.11 -7.53 27.49
N MET A 89 6.12 -6.97 28.19
CA MET A 89 5.78 -7.45 29.52
C MET A 89 5.37 -8.93 29.43
N PRO A 90 5.88 -9.81 30.33
CA PRO A 90 5.52 -11.22 30.30
C PRO A 90 4.01 -11.38 30.50
N VAL A 91 3.34 -11.94 29.49
CA VAL A 91 1.92 -12.24 29.56
C VAL A 91 1.72 -13.38 30.56
N PRO A 92 0.70 -13.28 31.45
CA PRO A 92 0.34 -14.38 32.32
C PRO A 92 0.08 -15.63 31.48
N GLN A 93 0.90 -16.66 31.68
CA GLN A 93 0.63 -17.95 31.08
C GLN A 93 -0.64 -18.51 31.73
N ILE A 94 -1.67 -18.76 30.93
CA ILE A 94 -2.87 -19.46 31.40
C ILE A 94 -2.43 -20.89 31.71
N VAL A 95 -2.10 -21.15 32.97
CA VAL A 95 -1.74 -22.47 33.45
C VAL A 95 -3.02 -23.29 33.56
N ARG A 96 -3.20 -24.23 32.63
CA ARG A 96 -4.32 -25.17 32.65
C ARG A 96 -3.99 -26.31 33.61
N LEU A 97 -4.98 -26.72 34.42
CA LEU A 97 -4.84 -27.85 35.34
C LEU A 97 -4.70 -29.19 34.59
N SER A 98 -5.30 -29.29 33.40
CA SER A 98 -5.21 -30.42 32.48
C SER A 98 -5.37 -29.90 31.05
N GLU A 99 -4.75 -30.58 30.09
CA GLU A 99 -5.01 -30.30 28.68
C GLU A 99 -6.45 -30.74 28.33
N PRO A 100 -7.27 -29.87 27.72
CA PRO A 100 -8.62 -30.21 27.33
C PRO A 100 -8.61 -31.28 26.22
N THR A 101 -9.53 -32.23 26.31
CA THR A 101 -9.68 -33.26 25.27
C THR A 101 -10.65 -32.77 24.18
N PRO A 102 -10.60 -33.33 22.96
CA PRO A 102 -11.55 -32.98 21.90
C PRO A 102 -13.03 -33.08 22.33
N ALA A 103 -13.36 -33.99 23.23
CA ALA A 103 -14.72 -34.19 23.74
C ALA A 103 -15.19 -33.09 24.72
N ASP A 104 -14.28 -32.31 25.27
CA ASP A 104 -14.62 -31.19 26.16
C ASP A 104 -15.00 -29.91 25.40
N TYR A 105 -14.79 -29.89 24.08
CA TYR A 105 -15.07 -28.73 23.24
C TYR A 105 -16.47 -28.76 22.65
N GLN A 106 -17.19 -27.64 22.79
CA GLN A 106 -18.47 -27.39 22.16
C GLN A 106 -18.39 -26.16 21.26
N ILE A 107 -18.94 -26.27 20.05
CA ILE A 107 -19.10 -25.12 19.16
C ILE A 107 -20.29 -24.30 19.65
N VAL A 108 -20.03 -23.08 20.11
CA VAL A 108 -21.07 -22.14 20.57
C VAL A 108 -21.68 -21.43 19.38
N MET A 109 -20.82 -20.88 18.51
CA MET A 109 -21.24 -20.20 17.29
C MET A 109 -20.11 -20.16 16.28
N VAL A 110 -20.47 -19.99 15.01
CA VAL A 110 -19.53 -19.73 13.92
C VAL A 110 -19.96 -18.45 13.21
N PHE A 111 -19.00 -17.57 12.95
CA PHE A 111 -19.22 -16.29 12.28
C PHE A 111 -18.01 -15.93 11.43
N ASN A 112 -18.21 -15.59 10.16
CA ASN A 112 -17.16 -15.11 9.25
C ASN A 112 -15.88 -15.96 9.27
N ASN A 113 -16.01 -17.28 9.13
CA ASN A 113 -14.87 -18.22 9.10
C ASN A 113 -14.08 -18.32 10.42
N GLU A 114 -14.72 -17.96 11.52
CA GLU A 114 -14.22 -18.07 12.88
C GLU A 114 -15.24 -18.79 13.76
N ALA A 115 -14.76 -19.59 14.70
CA ALA A 115 -15.60 -20.33 15.63
C ALA A 115 -15.33 -19.86 17.05
N LEU A 116 -16.39 -19.80 17.86
CA LEU A 116 -16.28 -19.73 19.31
C LEU A 116 -16.42 -21.15 19.86
N LEU A 117 -15.33 -21.65 20.43
CA LEU A 117 -15.28 -22.94 21.11
C LEU A 117 -15.36 -22.70 22.61
N ALA A 118 -16.31 -23.36 23.27
CA ALA A 118 -16.38 -23.39 24.73
C ALA A 118 -15.85 -24.73 25.23
N THR A 119 -15.06 -24.67 26.30
CA THR A 119 -14.86 -25.77 27.23
C THR A 119 -15.67 -25.48 28.50
N ARG A 120 -15.59 -26.34 29.52
CA ARG A 120 -16.29 -26.12 30.81
C ARG A 120 -15.88 -24.81 31.50
N ASN A 121 -14.65 -24.36 31.29
CA ASN A 121 -14.05 -23.24 32.03
C ASN A 121 -13.57 -22.09 31.14
N GLU A 122 -13.48 -22.29 29.82
CA GLU A 122 -12.87 -21.33 28.90
C GLU A 122 -13.73 -21.14 27.65
N LEU A 123 -13.81 -19.91 27.16
CA LEU A 123 -14.34 -19.58 25.85
C LEU A 123 -13.19 -19.10 24.97
N MET A 124 -13.00 -19.74 23.82
CA MET A 124 -11.89 -19.50 22.91
C MET A 124 -12.43 -19.09 21.54
N ARG A 125 -11.95 -17.97 21.02
CA ARG A 125 -12.17 -17.58 19.62
C ARG A 125 -11.08 -18.18 18.76
N VAL A 126 -11.46 -18.95 17.75
CA VAL A 126 -10.53 -19.66 16.88
C VAL A 126 -10.81 -19.34 15.42
N LYS A 127 -9.74 -19.24 14.63
CA LYS A 127 -9.78 -19.02 13.18
C LYS A 127 -9.04 -20.13 12.47
N VAL A 128 -9.33 -20.35 11.19
CA VAL A 128 -8.50 -21.20 10.32
C VAL A 128 -7.02 -20.80 10.44
N GLY A 129 -6.16 -21.79 10.70
CA GLY A 129 -4.73 -21.59 10.98
C GLY A 129 -4.37 -21.38 12.46
N SER A 130 -5.34 -21.30 13.36
CA SER A 130 -5.07 -21.22 14.81
C SER A 130 -4.74 -22.61 15.37
N ILE A 131 -3.85 -22.65 16.37
CA ILE A 131 -3.54 -23.87 17.12
C ILE A 131 -4.38 -23.87 18.38
N VAL A 132 -5.20 -24.91 18.55
CA VAL A 132 -6.07 -25.08 19.72
C VAL A 132 -5.53 -26.25 20.56
N PRO A 133 -5.38 -26.09 21.88
CA PRO A 133 -4.95 -27.18 22.77
C PRO A 133 -5.83 -28.42 22.60
N GLY A 134 -5.23 -29.62 22.58
CA GLY A 134 -5.95 -30.88 22.35
C GLY A 134 -6.52 -31.13 20.94
N LEU A 135 -6.93 -30.11 20.19
CA LEU A 135 -7.49 -30.23 18.83
C LEU A 135 -6.44 -30.09 17.71
N GLY A 136 -5.35 -29.37 17.97
CA GLY A 136 -4.28 -29.10 17.01
C GLY A 136 -4.58 -27.92 16.08
N LEU A 137 -3.99 -27.92 14.88
CA LEU A 137 -4.18 -26.86 13.89
C LEU A 137 -5.58 -26.91 13.27
N VAL A 138 -6.32 -25.80 13.31
CA VAL A 138 -7.63 -25.67 12.65
C VAL A 138 -7.45 -25.54 11.15
N ARG A 139 -8.00 -26.50 10.39
CA ARG A 139 -7.88 -26.57 8.92
C ARG A 139 -9.02 -25.86 8.22
N THR A 140 -10.25 -26.12 8.64
CA THR A 140 -11.45 -25.54 8.04
C THR A 140 -12.52 -25.31 9.11
N ILE A 141 -13.34 -24.28 8.87
CA ILE A 141 -14.51 -23.96 9.67
C ILE A 141 -15.64 -23.75 8.66
N ASP A 142 -16.70 -24.55 8.77
CA ASP A 142 -17.79 -24.58 7.82
C ASP A 142 -19.15 -24.43 8.53
N THR A 143 -20.10 -23.80 7.84
CA THR A 143 -21.49 -23.60 8.28
C THR A 143 -22.52 -23.99 7.21
N GLU A 144 -22.09 -24.48 6.04
CA GLU A 144 -22.96 -24.68 4.88
C GLU A 144 -24.03 -25.77 5.09
N ALA A 145 -23.76 -26.77 5.94
CA ALA A 145 -24.66 -27.92 6.13
C ALA A 145 -25.74 -27.74 7.23
N GLY A 146 -25.94 -26.51 7.74
CA GLY A 146 -26.92 -26.22 8.79
C GLY A 146 -26.51 -26.64 10.22
N SER A 147 -25.43 -27.42 10.35
CA SER A 147 -24.68 -27.63 11.60
C SER A 147 -23.26 -27.10 11.40
N PRO A 148 -22.74 -26.26 12.32
CA PRO A 148 -21.39 -25.76 12.20
C PRO A 148 -20.39 -26.90 12.40
N THR A 149 -19.42 -27.02 11.52
CA THR A 149 -18.36 -28.05 11.59
C THR A 149 -17.00 -27.39 11.65
N VAL A 150 -16.16 -27.83 12.58
CA VAL A 150 -14.77 -27.36 12.72
C VAL A 150 -13.85 -28.55 12.55
N VAL A 151 -13.03 -28.54 11.50
CA VAL A 151 -12.04 -29.60 11.23
C VAL A 151 -10.69 -29.12 11.73
N ALA A 152 -10.16 -29.83 12.72
CA ALA A 152 -8.80 -29.65 13.22
C ALA A 152 -7.96 -30.89 12.93
N GLU A 153 -6.65 -30.78 13.16
CA GLU A 153 -5.69 -31.85 12.87
C GLU A 153 -5.99 -33.16 13.60
N ASN A 154 -6.41 -33.09 14.87
CA ASN A 154 -6.62 -34.27 15.70
C ASN A 154 -8.09 -34.66 15.84
N ALA A 155 -9.03 -33.80 15.45
CA ALA A 155 -10.46 -34.06 15.59
C ALA A 155 -11.33 -33.16 14.70
N THR A 156 -12.53 -33.66 14.38
CA THR A 156 -13.59 -32.88 13.76
C THR A 156 -14.72 -32.68 14.77
N LEU A 157 -15.06 -31.42 15.04
CA LEU A 157 -16.17 -31.06 15.91
C LEU A 157 -17.40 -30.78 15.05
N HIS A 158 -18.53 -31.33 15.48
CA HIS A 158 -19.84 -31.06 14.89
C HIS A 158 -20.70 -30.33 15.91
N GLY A 159 -21.28 -29.21 15.50
CA GLY A 159 -22.17 -28.44 16.34
C GLY A 159 -23.55 -29.08 16.43
N ALA A 160 -24.29 -28.68 17.46
CA ALA A 160 -25.71 -29.00 17.50
C ALA A 160 -26.42 -28.37 16.28
N PRO A 161 -27.40 -29.07 15.68
CA PRO A 161 -28.22 -28.46 14.64
C PRO A 161 -28.91 -27.23 15.22
N ALA A 162 -28.91 -26.12 14.49
CA ALA A 162 -29.61 -24.92 14.90
C ALA A 162 -31.12 -25.23 14.97
N THR A 163 -31.67 -25.39 16.18
CA THR A 163 -33.11 -25.44 16.40
C THR A 163 -33.67 -24.07 16.05
N ARG A 164 -34.43 -24.02 14.96
CA ARG A 164 -35.07 -22.80 14.45
C ARG A 164 -36.36 -22.50 15.21
#